data_AF-A0A261AUU5-F1
#
_entry.id   AF-A0A261AUU5-F1
#
_cell.length_a   1.000
_cell.length_b   1.000
_cell.length_c   1.000
_cell.angle_alpha   90.00
_cell.angle_beta   90.00
_cell.angle_gamma   90.00
#
_symmetry.space_group_name_H-M   'P 1'
#
loop_
_entity.id
_entity.type
_entity.pdbx_description
1 polymer ?
#
loop_
_entity_poly.entity_id
_entity_poly.type
_entity_poly.pdbx_seq_one_letter_code
_entity_poly.pdbx_strand_id
1 'polypeptide(L)'
;MLTPVFWITQDDDSLLIRIRAPHGNLGELDYDHGEYMFVFTCPPYFLRLHFKQMVEEYGSGNGKVEWNSDEGEFHIRVPKIHKFEHFTNLDMITELLNPSTATQPHGRALVEEIEEDSEEEDVEDSEGNEFLVDQEIPSAETPKSDTEIKKFGYGFGWTKIGIIERLRGEIGNLVDIQNPEDVEIQMRLEEMMKSDWEAFDEGRYLADTLEPEEELLSLISAPFSMSQFLEITEEDRMKLKDLRKTKISKIWATNEEIGISLLAILYGYLYDQRVNQWESNCESGWTVAKLSPSLSYFVKFGSVRECVISSIRRSICYPLYRNLCLSLRILKDLLQILSSAHPTT
;
A
#
# COMPACT_ATOMS: atom_id res chain seq x y z
N MET A 1 -18.61 14.74 6.34
CA MET A 1 -18.37 13.79 7.45
C MET A 1 -16.97 13.20 7.26
N LEU A 2 -16.20 13.08 8.34
CA LEU A 2 -14.80 12.63 8.31
C LEU A 2 -14.70 11.20 8.84
N THR A 3 -13.92 10.35 8.17
CA THR A 3 -13.59 9.03 8.71
C THR A 3 -12.54 9.20 9.82
N PRO A 4 -12.81 8.80 11.07
CA PRO A 4 -11.84 8.86 12.16
C PRO A 4 -10.75 7.79 12.02
N VAL A 5 -9.63 7.97 12.70
CA VAL A 5 -8.62 6.91 12.86
C VAL A 5 -9.13 5.91 13.90
N PHE A 6 -8.93 4.61 13.66
CA PHE A 6 -9.44 3.57 14.55
C PHE A 6 -8.50 2.37 14.70
N TRP A 7 -8.69 1.64 15.78
CA TRP A 7 -8.03 0.37 16.09
C TRP A 7 -9.08 -0.65 16.50
N ILE A 8 -8.85 -1.91 16.15
CA ILE A 8 -9.70 -3.01 16.57
C ILE A 8 -8.82 -4.09 17.15
N THR A 9 -9.04 -4.43 18.40
CA THR A 9 -8.49 -5.62 19.03
C THR A 9 -9.64 -6.53 19.44
N GLN A 10 -9.34 -7.75 19.85
CA GLN A 10 -10.35 -8.71 20.28
C GLN A 10 -9.90 -9.49 21.50
N ASP A 11 -10.85 -9.80 22.36
CA ASP A 11 -10.73 -10.81 23.41
C ASP A 11 -11.56 -12.05 23.01
N ASP A 12 -11.70 -13.03 23.89
CA ASP A 12 -12.48 -14.25 23.60
C ASP A 12 -13.98 -13.95 23.38
N ASP A 13 -14.53 -12.89 23.96
CA ASP A 13 -15.98 -12.63 24.02
C ASP A 13 -16.41 -11.39 23.21
N SER A 14 -15.50 -10.50 22.81
CA SER A 14 -15.80 -9.14 22.35
C SER A 14 -14.68 -8.56 21.48
N LEU A 15 -15.07 -7.62 20.60
CA LEU A 15 -14.17 -6.70 19.93
C LEU A 15 -14.02 -5.43 20.78
N LEU A 16 -12.80 -4.88 20.83
CA LEU A 16 -12.49 -3.60 21.44
C LEU A 16 -12.12 -2.63 20.31
N ILE A 17 -13.04 -1.71 20.01
CA ILE A 17 -12.90 -0.70 18.96
C ILE A 17 -12.48 0.60 19.62
N ARG A 18 -11.29 1.09 19.30
CA ARG A 18 -10.81 2.42 19.71
C ARG A 18 -10.97 3.38 18.54
N ILE A 19 -11.58 4.54 18.74
CA ILE A 19 -11.85 5.54 17.70
C ILE A 19 -11.34 6.90 18.16
N ARG A 20 -10.40 7.49 17.43
CA ARG A 20 -9.90 8.84 17.71
C ARG A 20 -10.77 9.89 17.03
N ALA A 21 -11.51 10.65 17.84
CA ALA A 21 -12.47 11.66 17.41
C ALA A 21 -12.44 12.89 18.36
N PRO A 22 -11.33 13.64 18.41
CA PRO A 22 -11.09 14.69 19.40
C PRO A 22 -12.06 15.88 19.31
N HIS A 23 -12.65 16.12 18.14
CA HIS A 23 -13.62 17.20 17.90
C HIS A 23 -15.07 16.71 17.86
N GLY A 24 -15.33 15.51 18.36
CA GLY A 24 -16.66 14.91 18.35
C GLY A 24 -17.63 15.59 19.32
N ASN A 25 -18.84 15.88 18.86
CA ASN A 25 -19.91 16.35 19.74
C ASN A 25 -20.49 15.18 20.56
N LEU A 26 -20.06 15.06 21.83
CA LEU A 26 -20.50 14.02 22.76
C LEU A 26 -22.03 13.97 22.97
N GLY A 27 -22.73 15.10 22.80
CA GLY A 27 -24.19 15.15 22.94
C GLY A 27 -24.94 14.50 21.79
N GLU A 28 -24.26 14.29 20.66
CA GLU A 28 -24.79 13.67 19.44
C GLU A 28 -24.05 12.36 19.12
N LEU A 29 -23.42 11.75 20.13
CA LEU A 29 -22.83 10.44 20.00
C LEU A 29 -23.92 9.39 19.78
N ASP A 30 -23.81 8.66 18.68
CA ASP A 30 -24.64 7.50 18.38
C ASP A 30 -23.77 6.38 17.82
N TYR A 31 -24.07 5.15 18.21
CA TYR A 31 -23.41 3.97 17.64
C TYR A 31 -24.36 2.78 17.68
N ASP A 32 -24.23 1.93 16.67
CA ASP A 32 -25.04 0.74 16.50
C ASP A 32 -24.16 -0.41 16.00
N HIS A 33 -24.52 -1.63 16.36
CA HIS A 33 -23.84 -2.82 15.88
C HIS A 33 -24.80 -3.99 15.82
N GLY A 34 -24.61 -4.83 14.82
CA GLY A 34 -25.44 -6.00 14.60
C GLY A 34 -25.03 -6.71 13.33
N GLU A 35 -25.34 -8.01 13.30
CA GLU A 35 -24.97 -8.90 12.19
C GLU A 35 -23.47 -8.76 11.87
N TYR A 36 -23.10 -8.20 10.73
CA TYR A 36 -21.72 -8.05 10.26
C TYR A 36 -21.22 -6.61 10.29
N MET A 37 -21.89 -5.70 11.00
CA MET A 37 -21.63 -4.27 10.88
C MET A 37 -21.52 -3.57 12.23
N PHE A 38 -20.70 -2.52 12.24
CA PHE A 38 -20.62 -1.54 13.30
C PHE A 38 -20.69 -0.14 12.67
N VAL A 39 -21.51 0.74 13.25
CA VAL A 39 -21.70 2.11 12.81
C VAL A 39 -21.46 3.03 14.00
N PHE A 40 -20.68 4.08 13.79
CA PHE A 40 -20.40 5.12 14.77
C PHE A 40 -20.61 6.48 14.12
N THR A 41 -21.38 7.33 14.78
CA THR A 41 -21.67 8.70 14.38
C THR A 41 -21.41 9.63 15.54
N CYS A 42 -20.51 10.59 15.35
CA CYS A 42 -20.23 11.63 16.33
C CYS A 42 -19.73 12.84 15.54
N PRO A 43 -20.62 13.77 15.13
CA PRO A 43 -20.27 14.84 14.20
C PRO A 43 -19.01 15.61 14.62
N PRO A 44 -18.08 15.87 13.68
CA PRO A 44 -18.17 15.65 12.22
C PRO A 44 -17.80 14.22 11.77
N TYR A 45 -17.52 13.30 12.69
CA TYR A 45 -17.02 11.95 12.39
C TYR A 45 -18.12 10.95 12.08
N PHE A 46 -17.84 10.08 11.12
CA PHE A 46 -18.67 8.94 10.77
C PHE A 46 -17.77 7.76 10.44
N LEU A 47 -18.06 6.60 11.02
CA LEU A 47 -17.34 5.36 10.76
C LEU A 47 -18.34 4.22 10.57
N ARG A 48 -18.16 3.47 9.49
CA ARG A 48 -18.88 2.22 9.26
C ARG A 48 -17.86 1.12 9.00
N LEU A 49 -17.95 0.06 9.78
CA LEU A 49 -17.08 -1.11 9.68
C LEU A 49 -17.90 -2.33 9.28
N HIS A 50 -17.32 -3.16 8.43
CA HIS A 50 -17.87 -4.42 7.95
C HIS A 50 -16.96 -5.57 8.38
N PHE A 51 -17.49 -6.49 9.18
CA PHE A 51 -16.80 -7.68 9.66
C PHE A 51 -17.12 -8.90 8.81
N LYS A 52 -16.28 -9.94 8.89
CA LYS A 52 -16.56 -11.26 8.29
C LYS A 52 -17.36 -12.17 9.21
N GLN A 53 -17.22 -11.97 10.52
CA GLN A 53 -17.89 -12.70 11.57
C GLN A 53 -18.98 -11.82 12.20
N MET A 54 -19.94 -12.47 12.86
CA MET A 54 -21.13 -11.80 13.38
C MET A 54 -20.93 -11.24 14.80
N VAL A 55 -21.45 -10.04 15.04
CA VAL A 55 -21.52 -9.38 16.35
C VAL A 55 -22.96 -9.42 16.89
N GLU A 56 -23.11 -9.36 18.22
CA GLU A 56 -24.44 -9.30 18.84
C GLU A 56 -25.18 -8.01 18.45
N GLU A 57 -26.51 -8.04 18.45
CA GLU A 57 -27.33 -6.85 18.27
C GLU A 57 -27.18 -5.87 19.43
N TYR A 58 -27.17 -4.57 19.10
CA TYR A 58 -27.14 -3.50 20.09
C TYR A 58 -28.25 -3.67 21.14
N GLY A 59 -27.88 -3.53 22.41
CA GLY A 59 -28.80 -3.67 23.56
C GLY A 59 -29.06 -5.09 24.05
N SER A 60 -28.66 -6.13 23.32
CA SER A 60 -28.82 -7.54 23.73
C SER A 60 -27.66 -8.07 24.59
N GLY A 61 -26.50 -7.40 24.56
CA GLY A 61 -25.27 -7.81 25.22
C GLY A 61 -24.67 -6.78 26.19
N ASN A 62 -23.51 -7.12 26.76
CA ASN A 62 -22.72 -6.24 27.64
C ASN A 62 -21.82 -5.27 26.85
N GLY A 63 -22.39 -4.60 25.84
CA GLY A 63 -21.71 -3.52 25.13
C GLY A 63 -21.42 -2.35 26.06
N LYS A 64 -20.25 -1.74 25.95
CA LYS A 64 -19.85 -0.58 26.76
C LYS A 64 -19.14 0.45 25.90
N VAL A 65 -19.37 1.73 26.18
CA VAL A 65 -18.63 2.85 25.60
C VAL A 65 -17.99 3.65 26.72
N GLU A 66 -16.71 3.95 26.58
CA GLU A 66 -15.93 4.80 27.46
C GLU A 66 -15.31 5.93 26.63
N TRP A 67 -15.35 7.15 27.16
CA TRP A 67 -14.71 8.31 26.53
C TRP A 67 -13.45 8.68 27.31
N ASN A 68 -12.31 8.68 26.63
CA ASN A 68 -11.05 9.19 27.13
C ASN A 68 -10.86 10.64 26.67
N SER A 69 -11.09 11.59 27.57
CA SER A 69 -10.98 13.03 27.29
C SER A 69 -9.56 13.49 26.99
N ASP A 70 -8.55 12.79 27.53
CA ASP A 70 -7.16 13.22 27.44
C ASP A 70 -6.58 12.92 26.05
N GLU A 71 -6.98 11.80 25.45
CA GLU A 71 -6.54 11.36 24.12
C GLU A 71 -7.56 11.69 23.01
N GLY A 72 -8.77 12.09 23.38
CA GLY A 72 -9.85 12.33 22.43
C GLY A 72 -10.36 11.03 21.77
N GLU A 73 -10.42 9.93 22.54
CA GLU A 73 -10.71 8.59 22.04
C GLU A 73 -11.99 7.98 22.65
N PHE A 74 -12.79 7.33 21.81
CA PHE A 74 -13.87 6.45 22.22
C PHE A 74 -13.39 5.00 22.26
N HIS A 75 -13.59 4.33 23.38
CA HIS A 75 -13.29 2.90 23.55
C HIS A 75 -14.63 2.15 23.65
N ILE A 76 -14.98 1.42 22.60
CA ILE A 76 -16.28 0.75 22.46
C ILE A 76 -16.05 -0.76 22.44
N ARG A 77 -16.70 -1.46 23.37
CA ARG A 77 -16.70 -2.91 23.46
C ARG A 77 -17.94 -3.47 22.76
N VAL A 78 -17.73 -4.26 21.71
CA VAL A 78 -18.77 -4.88 20.88
C VAL A 78 -18.75 -6.40 21.10
N PRO A 79 -19.78 -7.01 21.72
CA PRO A 79 -19.82 -8.45 21.95
C PRO A 79 -19.89 -9.29 20.67
N LYS A 80 -19.21 -10.44 20.66
CA LYS A 80 -19.26 -11.42 19.56
C LYS A 80 -20.49 -12.29 19.70
N ILE A 81 -21.14 -12.68 18.59
CA ILE A 81 -22.27 -13.62 18.66
C ILE A 81 -21.82 -15.01 19.10
N HIS A 82 -20.62 -15.43 18.69
CA HIS A 82 -19.99 -16.69 19.06
C HIS A 82 -18.76 -16.41 19.93
N LYS A 83 -18.86 -16.79 21.20
CA LYS A 83 -17.71 -16.72 22.13
C LYS A 83 -16.59 -17.62 21.65
N PHE A 84 -15.35 -17.20 21.89
CA PHE A 84 -14.10 -17.79 21.44
C PHE A 84 -13.91 -17.82 19.91
N GLU A 85 -14.82 -17.21 19.12
CA GLU A 85 -14.62 -17.06 17.69
C GLU A 85 -13.54 -16.00 17.41
N HIS A 86 -12.56 -16.33 16.59
CA HIS A 86 -11.51 -15.40 16.20
C HIS A 86 -11.93 -14.62 14.95
N PHE A 87 -12.02 -13.29 15.07
CA PHE A 87 -12.30 -12.40 13.95
C PHE A 87 -11.05 -12.22 13.11
N THR A 88 -11.18 -12.42 11.80
CA THR A 88 -10.06 -12.32 10.85
C THR A 88 -10.02 -10.95 10.19
N ASN A 89 -8.84 -10.55 9.69
CA ASN A 89 -8.65 -9.31 8.92
C ASN A 89 -8.96 -8.01 9.66
N LEU A 90 -8.84 -7.99 11.00
CA LEU A 90 -9.04 -6.77 11.80
C LEU A 90 -8.02 -5.66 11.48
N ASP A 91 -6.88 -6.02 10.89
CA ASP A 91 -5.85 -5.09 10.43
C ASP A 91 -6.05 -4.62 8.98
N MET A 92 -6.98 -5.21 8.24
CA MET A 92 -7.29 -4.82 6.86
C MET A 92 -8.23 -3.61 6.85
N ILE A 93 -7.72 -2.45 7.25
CA ILE A 93 -8.47 -1.19 7.44
C ILE A 93 -9.36 -0.87 6.22
N THR A 94 -8.83 -1.01 5.01
CA THR A 94 -9.57 -0.74 3.78
C THR A 94 -10.66 -1.76 3.49
N GLU A 95 -10.48 -3.03 3.89
CA GLU A 95 -11.50 -4.08 3.78
C GLU A 95 -12.61 -3.85 4.80
N LEU A 96 -12.28 -3.40 6.01
CA LEU A 96 -13.26 -3.09 7.05
C LEU A 96 -14.12 -1.87 6.68
N LEU A 97 -13.53 -0.83 6.07
CA LEU A 97 -14.26 0.38 5.66
C LEU A 97 -15.19 0.16 4.47
N ASN A 98 -14.98 -0.89 3.67
CA ASN A 98 -15.71 -1.11 2.44
C ASN A 98 -16.50 -2.43 2.50
N PRO A 99 -17.78 -2.47 2.11
CA PRO A 99 -18.53 -3.71 2.09
C PRO A 99 -17.85 -4.72 1.16
N SER A 100 -17.54 -5.91 1.69
CA SER A 100 -17.06 -7.00 0.86
C SER A 100 -18.18 -7.44 -0.09
N THR A 101 -17.94 -7.41 -1.39
CA THR A 101 -18.90 -7.81 -2.43
C THR A 101 -19.21 -9.31 -2.43
N ALA A 102 -18.76 -10.06 -1.42
CA ALA A 102 -18.83 -11.52 -1.37
C ALA A 102 -20.16 -12.06 -0.79
N THR A 103 -21.01 -11.20 -0.21
CA THR A 103 -22.24 -11.66 0.46
C THR A 103 -23.43 -10.72 0.23
N GLN A 104 -23.69 -10.39 -1.03
CA GLN A 104 -25.03 -9.92 -1.43
C GLN A 104 -25.73 -11.10 -2.12
N PRO A 105 -26.71 -11.78 -1.48
CA PRO A 105 -27.61 -12.65 -2.22
C PRO A 105 -28.37 -11.77 -3.23
N HIS A 106 -28.38 -12.23 -4.49
CA HIS A 106 -29.04 -11.58 -5.64
C HIS A 106 -30.32 -10.81 -5.28
N GLY A 107 -30.29 -9.47 -5.38
CA GLY A 107 -31.49 -8.65 -5.16
C GLY A 107 -31.29 -7.16 -5.41
N ARG A 108 -31.46 -6.74 -6.66
CA ARG A 108 -31.72 -5.36 -7.15
C ARG A 108 -30.62 -4.30 -6.98
N ALA A 109 -29.91 -4.03 -8.07
CA ALA A 109 -29.51 -2.68 -8.44
C ALA A 109 -30.32 -2.29 -9.70
N LEU A 110 -31.23 -1.34 -9.54
CA LEU A 110 -31.99 -0.69 -10.61
C LEU A 110 -31.97 0.81 -10.31
N VAL A 111 -30.86 1.47 -10.62
CA VAL A 111 -30.82 2.88 -11.06
C VAL A 111 -29.55 3.03 -11.89
N GLU A 112 -29.75 3.41 -13.15
CA GLU A 112 -28.72 3.87 -14.08
C GLU A 112 -28.75 5.41 -13.96
N GLU A 113 -27.70 6.01 -13.40
CA GLU A 113 -27.56 7.46 -13.35
C GLU A 113 -27.08 7.96 -14.71
N ILE A 114 -27.92 8.78 -15.35
CA ILE A 114 -27.60 9.50 -16.58
C ILE A 114 -26.85 10.77 -16.15
N GLU A 115 -25.63 10.95 -16.65
CA GLU A 115 -24.88 12.20 -16.53
C GLU A 115 -25.59 13.27 -17.39
N GLU A 116 -26.14 14.30 -16.75
CA GLU A 116 -26.59 15.53 -17.40
C GLU A 116 -25.48 16.58 -17.30
N ASP A 117 -24.95 16.97 -18.46
CA ASP A 117 -24.05 18.11 -18.64
C ASP A 117 -24.76 19.41 -18.22
N SER A 118 -24.28 20.05 -17.15
CA SER A 118 -24.64 21.42 -16.80
C SER A 118 -23.42 22.33 -17.04
N GLU A 119 -23.44 23.02 -18.17
CA GLU A 119 -22.57 24.17 -18.46
C GLU A 119 -23.00 25.35 -17.56
N GLU A 120 -22.13 25.81 -16.66
CA GLU A 120 -22.32 27.07 -15.95
C GLU A 120 -21.38 28.15 -16.51
N GLU A 121 -21.97 29.30 -16.84
CA GLU A 121 -21.36 30.45 -17.49
C GLU A 121 -20.34 31.19 -16.59
N ASP A 122 -19.24 31.61 -17.21
CA ASP A 122 -18.17 32.43 -16.63
C ASP A 122 -18.65 33.80 -16.13
N VAL A 123 -18.20 34.18 -14.94
CA VAL A 123 -18.21 35.58 -14.46
C VAL A 123 -16.76 36.02 -14.28
N GLU A 124 -16.30 36.91 -15.17
CA GLU A 124 -15.04 37.63 -15.05
C GLU A 124 -15.09 38.61 -13.86
N ASP A 125 -14.08 38.58 -12.98
CA ASP A 125 -13.68 39.76 -12.21
C ASP A 125 -12.17 39.76 -11.89
N SER A 126 -11.47 40.61 -12.65
CA SER A 126 -10.39 41.54 -12.30
C SER A 126 -9.31 41.19 -11.24
N GLU A 127 -8.07 41.16 -11.74
CA GLU A 127 -6.81 41.68 -11.16
C GLU A 127 -6.40 41.28 -9.73
N GLY A 128 -5.52 40.29 -9.65
CA GLY A 128 -4.52 40.18 -8.58
C GLY A 128 -4.23 38.75 -8.13
N ASN A 129 -3.33 38.03 -8.82
CA ASN A 129 -2.71 36.81 -8.26
C ASN A 129 -1.46 36.36 -9.06
N GLU A 130 -0.31 37.01 -8.81
CA GLU A 130 1.01 36.57 -9.30
C GLU A 130 1.56 35.30 -8.58
N PHE A 131 0.73 34.61 -7.80
CA PHE A 131 1.05 33.37 -7.08
C PHE A 131 0.24 32.14 -7.52
N LEU A 132 -0.65 32.29 -8.52
CA LEU A 132 -1.37 31.17 -9.11
C LEU A 132 -0.59 30.67 -10.33
N VAL A 133 0.14 29.57 -10.17
CA VAL A 133 0.57 28.80 -11.34
C VAL A 133 -0.70 28.19 -11.94
N ASP A 134 -0.98 28.48 -13.21
CA ASP A 134 -2.09 27.87 -13.93
C ASP A 134 -1.95 26.35 -13.84
N GLN A 135 -2.90 25.72 -13.16
CA GLN A 135 -2.94 24.29 -13.01
C GLN A 135 -3.44 23.72 -14.35
N GLU A 136 -2.51 23.33 -15.23
CA GLU A 136 -2.87 22.64 -16.46
C GLU A 136 -3.66 21.38 -16.09
N ILE A 137 -4.92 21.34 -16.47
CA ILE A 137 -5.75 20.15 -16.35
C ILE A 137 -5.00 19.05 -17.12
N PRO A 138 -4.62 17.93 -16.46
CA PRO A 138 -3.92 16.86 -17.15
C PRO A 138 -4.74 16.46 -18.37
N SER A 139 -4.12 16.47 -19.56
CA SER A 139 -4.76 16.03 -20.78
C SER A 139 -5.46 14.68 -20.53
N ALA A 140 -6.73 14.60 -20.93
CA ALA A 140 -7.55 13.41 -20.72
C ALA A 140 -6.81 12.19 -21.27
N GLU A 141 -6.78 11.10 -20.49
CA GLU A 141 -6.15 9.84 -20.90
C GLU A 141 -6.74 9.44 -22.25
N THR A 142 -5.97 9.55 -23.34
CA THR A 142 -6.41 8.99 -24.61
C THR A 142 -6.52 7.48 -24.42
N PRO A 143 -7.69 6.86 -24.59
CA PRO A 143 -7.84 5.43 -24.36
C PRO A 143 -6.98 4.69 -25.39
N LYS A 144 -5.81 4.19 -24.93
CA LYS A 144 -4.91 3.41 -25.77
C LYS A 144 -5.48 2.00 -25.97
N SER A 145 -5.13 1.40 -27.09
CA SER A 145 -5.67 0.10 -27.48
C SER A 145 -5.22 -1.02 -26.53
N ASP A 146 -6.08 -2.02 -26.32
CA ASP A 146 -5.76 -3.25 -25.55
C ASP A 146 -4.45 -3.91 -26.02
N THR A 147 -4.13 -3.80 -27.32
CA THR A 147 -2.90 -4.32 -27.92
C THR A 147 -1.65 -3.56 -27.48
N GLU A 148 -1.73 -2.24 -27.32
CA GLU A 148 -0.60 -1.42 -26.85
C GLU A 148 -0.35 -1.66 -25.37
N ILE A 149 -1.41 -1.73 -24.55
CA ILE A 149 -1.28 -2.00 -23.11
C ILE A 149 -0.59 -3.35 -22.87
N LYS A 150 -0.92 -4.39 -23.64
CA LYS A 150 -0.24 -5.69 -23.53
C LYS A 150 1.24 -5.67 -23.91
N LYS A 151 1.64 -4.77 -24.81
CA LYS A 151 3.02 -4.69 -25.30
C LYS A 151 3.88 -3.74 -24.48
N PHE A 152 3.31 -2.63 -24.03
CA PHE A 152 4.03 -1.50 -23.44
C PHE A 152 3.47 -1.03 -22.09
N GLY A 153 2.44 -1.71 -21.56
CA GLY A 153 1.84 -1.36 -20.28
C GLY A 153 2.83 -1.41 -19.10
N TYR A 154 2.47 -0.74 -18.01
CA TYR A 154 3.23 -0.71 -16.76
C TYR A 154 2.27 -0.47 -15.58
N GLY A 155 2.82 -0.30 -14.38
CA GLY A 155 2.06 -0.18 -13.14
C GLY A 155 1.39 -1.50 -12.75
N PHE A 156 0.36 -1.41 -11.91
CA PHE A 156 -0.32 -2.60 -11.39
C PHE A 156 -0.94 -3.43 -12.52
N GLY A 157 -0.52 -4.68 -12.64
CA GLY A 157 -1.00 -5.63 -13.64
C GLY A 157 -0.75 -5.23 -15.11
N TRP A 158 0.24 -4.35 -15.36
CA TRP A 158 0.55 -3.76 -16.67
C TRP A 158 -0.68 -3.11 -17.33
N THR A 159 -1.50 -2.40 -16.54
CA THR A 159 -2.76 -1.80 -17.01
C THR A 159 -2.64 -0.34 -17.41
N LYS A 160 -1.50 0.31 -17.11
CA LYS A 160 -1.30 1.75 -17.30
C LYS A 160 -0.33 2.04 -18.45
N ILE A 161 -0.57 3.19 -19.08
CA ILE A 161 0.23 3.77 -20.15
C ILE A 161 -0.04 5.30 -20.16
N GLY A 162 0.86 6.12 -20.69
CA GLY A 162 0.83 7.58 -20.74
C GLY A 162 1.26 8.33 -19.46
N ILE A 163 1.30 7.67 -18.30
CA ILE A 163 1.49 8.33 -17.00
C ILE A 163 2.95 8.78 -16.77
N ILE A 164 3.92 7.91 -17.06
CA ILE A 164 5.34 8.18 -16.75
C ILE A 164 5.90 9.31 -17.63
N GLU A 165 5.46 9.39 -18.88
CA GLU A 165 5.82 10.49 -19.77
C GLU A 165 5.29 11.82 -19.21
N ARG A 166 4.02 11.88 -18.81
CA ARG A 166 3.39 13.09 -18.26
C ARG A 166 4.05 13.56 -16.98
N LEU A 167 4.35 12.63 -16.07
CA LEU A 167 4.90 12.93 -14.75
C LEU A 167 6.43 12.95 -14.72
N ARG A 168 7.12 12.89 -15.88
CA ARG A 168 8.58 12.79 -15.94
C ARG A 168 9.30 13.90 -15.17
N GLY A 169 8.80 15.13 -15.29
CA GLY A 169 9.36 16.29 -14.58
C GLY A 169 9.26 16.18 -13.06
N GLU A 170 8.24 15.50 -12.54
CA GLU A 170 7.99 15.34 -11.11
C GLU A 170 8.66 14.09 -10.53
N ILE A 171 8.62 12.98 -11.27
CA ILE A 171 9.17 11.68 -10.84
C ILE A 171 10.70 11.68 -10.88
N GLY A 172 11.30 12.46 -11.79
CA GLY A 172 12.75 12.57 -11.93
C GLY A 172 13.44 11.21 -12.12
N ASN A 173 14.37 10.90 -11.22
CA ASN A 173 15.20 9.69 -11.28
C ASN A 173 14.67 8.55 -10.38
N LEU A 174 13.42 8.60 -9.93
CA LEU A 174 12.81 7.52 -9.14
C LEU A 174 12.63 6.23 -9.97
N VAL A 175 12.38 6.40 -11.27
CA VAL A 175 12.26 5.33 -12.25
C VAL A 175 13.45 5.40 -13.20
N ASP A 176 14.01 4.25 -13.57
CA ASP A 176 15.19 4.19 -14.44
C ASP A 176 14.80 4.26 -15.92
N ILE A 177 13.69 3.62 -16.29
CA ILE A 177 13.16 3.70 -17.65
C ILE A 177 12.29 4.95 -17.83
N GLN A 178 12.83 5.96 -18.52
CA GLN A 178 12.19 7.27 -18.68
C GLN A 178 11.07 7.27 -19.74
N ASN A 179 11.18 6.40 -20.74
CA ASN A 179 10.18 6.20 -21.79
C ASN A 179 9.76 4.71 -21.83
N PRO A 180 8.99 4.21 -20.86
CA PRO A 180 8.59 2.80 -20.85
C PRO A 180 7.77 2.41 -22.09
N GLU A 181 7.19 3.37 -22.80
CA GLU A 181 6.31 3.14 -23.95
C GLU A 181 7.07 2.88 -25.24
N ASP A 182 8.35 3.24 -25.28
CA ASP A 182 9.23 2.96 -26.41
C ASP A 182 9.86 1.56 -26.31
N VAL A 183 9.72 0.91 -25.16
CA VAL A 183 10.35 -0.38 -24.85
C VAL A 183 9.29 -1.41 -24.49
N GLU A 184 9.20 -2.46 -25.31
CA GLU A 184 8.28 -3.57 -25.06
C GLU A 184 8.54 -4.21 -23.69
N ILE A 185 7.48 -4.56 -22.96
CA ILE A 185 7.54 -5.14 -21.61
C ILE A 185 8.53 -6.31 -21.52
N GLN A 186 8.60 -7.14 -22.57
CA GLN A 186 9.48 -8.32 -22.63
C GLN A 186 10.97 -7.95 -22.75
N MET A 187 11.29 -6.79 -23.32
CA MET A 187 12.66 -6.32 -23.52
C MET A 187 13.22 -5.59 -22.29
N ARG A 188 12.36 -5.09 -21.40
CA ARG A 188 12.76 -4.27 -20.25
C ARG A 188 13.69 -4.99 -19.28
N LEU A 189 13.53 -6.31 -19.12
CA LEU A 189 14.44 -7.10 -18.29
C LEU A 189 15.87 -7.07 -18.88
N GLU A 190 16.01 -7.30 -20.18
CA GLU A 190 17.32 -7.32 -20.84
C GLU A 190 17.98 -5.94 -20.83
N GLU A 191 17.21 -4.87 -21.00
CA GLU A 191 17.73 -3.50 -20.89
C GLU A 191 18.20 -3.17 -19.47
N MET A 192 17.41 -3.53 -18.46
CA MET A 192 17.82 -3.40 -17.07
C MET A 192 19.11 -4.18 -16.79
N MET A 193 19.22 -5.42 -17.29
CA MET A 193 20.43 -6.24 -17.12
C MET A 193 21.69 -5.55 -17.68
N LYS A 194 21.58 -4.88 -18.83
CA LYS A 194 22.69 -4.13 -19.43
C LYS A 194 23.05 -2.93 -18.55
N SER A 195 22.07 -2.16 -18.10
CA SER A 195 22.28 -1.02 -17.21
C SER A 195 22.89 -1.43 -15.87
N ASP A 196 22.43 -2.54 -15.28
CA ASP A 196 22.98 -3.10 -14.04
C ASP A 196 24.45 -3.49 -14.21
N TRP A 197 24.81 -4.07 -15.37
CA TRP A 197 26.18 -4.48 -15.68
C TRP A 197 27.12 -3.28 -15.83
N GLU A 198 26.64 -2.21 -16.46
CA GLU A 198 27.39 -0.96 -16.62
C GLU A 198 27.52 -0.19 -15.29
N ALA A 199 26.50 -0.25 -14.43
CA ALA A 199 26.49 0.42 -13.14
C ALA A 199 27.30 -0.31 -12.05
N PHE A 200 27.62 -1.59 -12.26
CA PHE A 200 28.39 -2.36 -11.29
C PHE A 200 29.82 -1.80 -11.14
N ASP A 201 30.16 -1.44 -9.91
CA ASP A 201 31.49 -0.92 -9.56
C ASP A 201 32.20 -1.95 -8.68
N GLU A 202 33.20 -2.62 -9.27
CA GLU A 202 34.01 -3.63 -8.60
C GLU A 202 34.74 -3.07 -7.37
N GLY A 203 35.26 -1.84 -7.46
CA GLY A 203 35.99 -1.20 -6.36
C GLY A 203 35.10 -0.94 -5.15
N ARG A 204 33.89 -0.41 -5.39
CA ARG A 204 32.89 -0.21 -4.33
C ARG A 204 32.43 -1.53 -3.72
N TYR A 205 32.13 -2.52 -4.54
CA TYR A 205 31.72 -3.84 -4.06
C TYR A 205 32.82 -4.51 -3.22
N LEU A 206 34.08 -4.42 -3.65
CA LEU A 206 35.22 -4.99 -2.91
C LEU A 206 35.48 -4.26 -1.60
N ALA A 207 35.30 -2.94 -1.54
CA ALA A 207 35.42 -2.19 -0.28
C ALA A 207 34.44 -2.73 0.78
N ASP A 208 33.16 -2.84 0.44
CA ASP A 208 32.12 -3.36 1.34
C ASP A 208 32.26 -4.84 1.67
N THR A 209 33.07 -5.58 0.91
CA THR A 209 33.29 -7.02 1.09
C THR A 209 34.54 -7.32 1.91
N LEU A 210 35.65 -6.63 1.64
CA LEU A 210 36.96 -6.90 2.23
C LEU A 210 37.23 -6.04 3.47
N GLU A 211 36.69 -4.82 3.50
CA GLU A 211 36.84 -3.86 4.59
C GLU A 211 35.46 -3.36 5.06
N PRO A 212 34.55 -4.26 5.46
CA PRO A 212 33.20 -3.86 5.82
C PRO A 212 33.21 -2.98 7.08
N GLU A 213 32.44 -1.90 7.03
CA GLU A 213 32.17 -1.06 8.20
C GLU A 213 31.47 -1.87 9.32
N GLU A 214 31.69 -1.49 10.58
CA GLU A 214 31.06 -2.17 11.73
C GLU A 214 29.53 -2.13 11.64
N GLU A 215 28.97 -1.04 11.11
CA GLU A 215 27.53 -0.90 10.88
C GLU A 215 27.02 -1.97 9.90
N LEU A 216 27.67 -2.16 8.75
CA LEU A 216 27.31 -3.20 7.79
C LEU A 216 27.36 -4.62 8.43
N LEU A 217 28.37 -4.90 9.24
CA LEU A 217 28.46 -6.19 9.95
C LEU A 217 27.31 -6.37 10.96
N SER A 218 26.93 -5.30 11.66
CA SER A 218 25.79 -5.29 12.56
C SER A 218 24.47 -5.55 11.82
N LEU A 219 24.28 -4.92 10.66
CA LEU A 219 23.11 -5.08 9.80
C LEU A 219 22.98 -6.51 9.29
N ILE A 220 24.09 -7.16 8.92
CA ILE A 220 24.08 -8.55 8.44
C ILE A 220 23.73 -9.53 9.58
N SER A 221 24.23 -9.26 10.79
CA SER A 221 24.07 -10.16 11.94
C SER A 221 22.76 -9.97 12.70
N ALA A 222 22.17 -8.76 12.68
CA ALA A 222 20.97 -8.43 13.43
C ALA A 222 19.78 -9.34 13.07
N PRO A 223 19.10 -9.95 14.07
CA PRO A 223 17.93 -10.80 13.84
C PRO A 223 16.79 -10.02 13.18
N PHE A 224 16.00 -10.71 12.35
CA PHE A 224 14.79 -10.13 11.79
C PHE A 224 13.63 -10.28 12.77
N SER A 225 12.94 -9.18 13.06
CA SER A 225 11.80 -9.13 13.98
C SER A 225 10.49 -9.10 13.19
N MET A 226 9.76 -10.21 13.19
CA MET A 226 8.42 -10.26 12.56
C MET A 226 7.43 -9.30 13.23
N SER A 227 7.53 -9.10 14.55
CA SER A 227 6.64 -8.20 15.27
C SER A 227 6.85 -6.76 14.85
N GLN A 228 8.10 -6.35 14.60
CA GLN A 228 8.42 -5.00 14.11
C GLN A 228 7.93 -4.79 12.68
N PHE A 229 8.03 -5.82 11.82
CA PHE A 229 7.54 -5.75 10.45
C PHE A 229 6.01 -5.65 10.35
N LEU A 230 5.28 -6.34 11.22
CA LEU A 230 3.80 -6.39 11.20
C LEU A 230 3.14 -5.25 11.99
N GLU A 231 3.92 -4.39 12.63
CA GLU A 231 3.39 -3.28 13.41
C GLU A 231 2.83 -2.20 12.48
N ILE A 232 1.51 -2.00 12.52
CA ILE A 232 0.84 -0.92 11.78
C ILE A 232 0.87 0.35 12.65
N THR A 233 1.75 1.28 12.30
CA THR A 233 1.93 2.55 12.99
C THR A 233 0.70 3.47 12.85
N GLU A 234 0.62 4.52 13.64
CA GLU A 234 -0.45 5.51 13.49
C GLU A 234 -0.44 6.17 12.12
N GLU A 235 0.75 6.48 11.60
CA GLU A 235 0.95 7.08 10.27
C GLU A 235 0.45 6.14 9.16
N ASP A 236 0.69 4.84 9.30
CA ASP A 236 0.16 3.84 8.37
C ASP A 236 -1.37 3.80 8.42
N ARG A 237 -1.98 3.89 9.61
CA ARG A 237 -3.44 3.93 9.74
C ARG A 237 -4.05 5.15 9.08
N MET A 238 -3.40 6.32 9.23
CA MET A 238 -3.85 7.53 8.53
C MET A 238 -3.84 7.33 7.01
N LYS A 239 -2.74 6.79 6.47
CA LYS A 239 -2.61 6.52 5.02
C LYS A 239 -3.60 5.45 4.53
N LEU A 240 -3.75 4.35 5.26
CA LEU A 240 -4.59 3.22 4.90
C LEU A 240 -6.08 3.56 4.95
N LYS A 241 -6.50 4.41 5.89
CA LYS A 241 -7.88 4.90 5.99
C LYS A 241 -8.29 5.69 4.74
N ASP A 242 -7.38 6.47 4.19
CA ASP A 242 -7.63 7.34 3.03
C ASP A 242 -7.31 6.65 1.69
N LEU A 243 -6.90 5.37 1.73
CA LEU A 243 -6.53 4.61 0.54
C LEU A 243 -7.78 4.34 -0.32
N ARG A 244 -7.85 5.02 -1.47
CA ARG A 244 -8.98 4.90 -2.41
C ARG A 244 -9.00 3.53 -3.08
N LYS A 245 -10.16 2.87 -3.04
CA LYS A 245 -10.41 1.66 -3.83
C LYS A 245 -10.59 2.04 -5.30
N THR A 246 -9.57 1.80 -6.10
CA THR A 246 -9.65 1.98 -7.55
C THR A 246 -10.22 0.71 -8.18
N LYS A 247 -11.41 0.81 -8.82
CA LYS A 247 -11.93 -0.31 -9.62
C LYS A 247 -11.11 -0.41 -10.90
N ILE A 248 -10.26 -1.44 -10.99
CA ILE A 248 -9.54 -1.76 -12.23
C ILE A 248 -10.44 -2.68 -13.05
N SER A 249 -10.98 -2.17 -14.15
CA SER A 249 -11.95 -2.87 -15.00
C SER A 249 -11.36 -4.12 -15.67
N LYS A 250 -10.05 -4.09 -15.97
CA LYS A 250 -9.36 -5.17 -16.67
C LYS A 250 -7.91 -5.27 -16.21
N ILE A 251 -7.53 -6.43 -15.71
CA ILE A 251 -6.16 -6.77 -15.34
C ILE A 251 -5.66 -7.81 -16.34
N TRP A 252 -4.52 -7.54 -16.96
CA TRP A 252 -3.92 -8.43 -17.96
C TRP A 252 -2.97 -9.46 -17.35
N ALA A 253 -2.46 -9.16 -16.17
CA ALA A 253 -1.59 -10.01 -15.40
C ALA A 253 -2.34 -11.17 -14.72
N THR A 254 -1.65 -12.29 -14.57
CA THR A 254 -2.07 -13.35 -13.65
C THR A 254 -1.74 -12.98 -12.20
N ASN A 255 -2.41 -13.62 -11.24
CA ASN A 255 -2.08 -13.46 -9.81
C ASN A 255 -0.64 -13.86 -9.50
N GLU A 256 -0.10 -14.85 -10.21
CA GLU A 256 1.30 -15.27 -10.07
C GLU A 256 2.25 -14.16 -10.51
N GLU A 257 2.03 -13.55 -11.68
CA GLU A 257 2.85 -12.44 -12.17
C GLU A 257 2.82 -11.23 -11.22
N ILE A 258 1.64 -10.88 -10.70
CA ILE A 258 1.48 -9.82 -9.69
C ILE A 258 2.24 -10.19 -8.40
N GLY A 259 2.11 -11.44 -7.96
CA GLY A 259 2.80 -11.96 -6.79
C GLY A 259 4.33 -11.88 -6.93
N ILE A 260 4.87 -12.23 -8.10
CA ILE A 260 6.30 -12.09 -8.38
C ILE A 260 6.72 -10.61 -8.33
N SER A 261 5.94 -9.70 -8.91
CA SER A 261 6.23 -8.27 -8.82
C SER A 261 6.20 -7.72 -7.39
N LEU A 262 5.32 -8.25 -6.53
CA LEU A 262 5.28 -7.93 -5.10
C LEU A 262 6.56 -8.38 -4.39
N LEU A 263 7.14 -9.54 -4.74
CA LEU A 263 8.42 -10.00 -4.17
C LEU A 263 9.55 -8.99 -4.41
N ALA A 264 9.63 -8.40 -5.60
CA ALA A 264 10.62 -7.36 -5.90
C ALA A 264 10.45 -6.12 -5.01
N ILE A 265 9.21 -5.68 -4.79
CA ILE A 265 8.88 -4.53 -3.95
C ILE A 265 9.23 -4.83 -2.49
N LEU A 266 8.81 -5.99 -1.98
CA LEU A 266 9.12 -6.42 -0.62
C LEU A 266 10.62 -6.56 -0.38
N TYR A 267 11.37 -7.09 -1.34
CA TYR A 267 12.83 -7.14 -1.23
C TYR A 267 13.44 -5.74 -1.09
N GLY A 268 13.04 -4.80 -1.95
CA GLY A 268 13.52 -3.41 -1.89
C GLY A 268 13.16 -2.74 -0.57
N TYR A 269 11.92 -2.91 -0.10
CA TYR A 269 11.45 -2.41 1.20
C TYR A 269 12.27 -3.00 2.36
N LEU A 270 12.47 -4.32 2.40
CA LEU A 270 13.23 -4.96 3.47
C LEU A 270 14.69 -4.56 3.48
N TYR A 271 15.29 -4.38 2.31
CA TYR A 271 16.64 -3.82 2.21
C TYR A 271 16.69 -2.44 2.87
N ASP A 272 15.77 -1.55 2.48
CA ASP A 272 15.70 -0.20 3.03
C ASP A 272 15.49 -0.19 4.55
N GLN A 273 14.49 -0.94 5.04
CA GLN A 273 14.20 -1.02 6.46
C GLN A 273 15.36 -1.60 7.25
N ARG A 274 16.07 -2.62 6.74
CA ARG A 274 17.24 -3.15 7.43
C ARG A 274 18.34 -2.10 7.50
N VAL A 275 18.70 -1.48 6.38
CA VAL A 275 19.80 -0.50 6.33
C VAL A 275 19.51 0.72 7.20
N ASN A 276 18.26 1.19 7.21
CA ASN A 276 17.86 2.33 8.03
C ASN A 276 17.31 1.94 9.41
N GLN A 277 17.52 0.71 9.86
CA GLN A 277 17.11 0.22 11.19
C GLN A 277 15.62 0.49 11.51
N TRP A 278 14.76 0.35 10.50
CA TRP A 278 13.30 0.56 10.54
C TRP A 278 12.85 2.01 10.69
N GLU A 279 13.72 2.97 10.40
CA GLU A 279 13.39 4.39 10.35
C GLU A 279 13.53 4.91 8.91
N SER A 280 12.41 5.13 8.23
CA SER A 280 12.44 5.60 6.84
C SER A 280 12.98 7.03 6.75
N ASN A 281 13.74 7.34 5.70
CA ASN A 281 14.31 8.66 5.45
C ASN A 281 14.01 9.16 4.02
N CYS A 282 14.60 10.29 3.62
CA CYS A 282 14.37 10.89 2.31
C CYS A 282 14.83 10.01 1.13
N GLU A 283 15.77 9.09 1.34
CA GLU A 283 16.29 8.16 0.33
C GLU A 283 15.53 6.83 0.30
N SER A 284 14.63 6.58 1.26
CA SER A 284 13.89 5.31 1.33
C SER A 284 13.06 5.04 0.07
N GLY A 285 12.32 6.05 -0.41
CA GLY A 285 11.55 5.93 -1.64
C GLY A 285 12.42 5.58 -2.84
N TRP A 286 13.59 6.22 -2.96
CA TRP A 286 14.56 5.93 -4.02
C TRP A 286 15.14 4.52 -3.89
N THR A 287 15.58 4.11 -2.71
CA THR A 287 16.17 2.79 -2.46
C THR A 287 15.20 1.68 -2.82
N VAL A 288 13.94 1.76 -2.36
CA VAL A 288 12.91 0.76 -2.66
C VAL A 288 12.62 0.70 -4.16
N ALA A 289 12.43 1.84 -4.81
CA ALA A 289 12.17 1.89 -6.25
C ALA A 289 13.37 1.36 -7.05
N LYS A 290 14.58 1.75 -6.68
CA LYS A 290 15.81 1.33 -7.34
C LYS A 290 16.03 -0.18 -7.18
N LEU A 291 15.80 -0.77 -6.02
CA LEU A 291 16.01 -2.21 -5.80
C LEU A 291 14.86 -3.10 -6.29
N SER A 292 13.72 -2.51 -6.66
CA SER A 292 12.59 -3.20 -7.26
C SER A 292 12.55 -2.99 -8.78
N PRO A 293 12.94 -3.99 -9.60
CA PRO A 293 12.77 -3.92 -11.05
C PRO A 293 11.34 -3.65 -11.50
N SER A 294 10.34 -4.09 -10.72
CA SER A 294 8.91 -3.82 -10.98
C SER A 294 8.58 -2.33 -10.92
N LEU A 295 9.32 -1.54 -10.14
CA LEU A 295 9.13 -0.10 -9.99
C LEU A 295 10.08 0.70 -10.89
N SER A 296 11.37 0.35 -10.92
CA SER A 296 12.39 1.10 -11.68
C SER A 296 12.36 0.86 -13.18
N TYR A 297 12.04 -0.36 -13.62
CA TYR A 297 12.03 -0.76 -15.03
C TYR A 297 10.69 -1.35 -15.50
N PHE A 298 9.68 -1.41 -14.63
CA PHE A 298 8.37 -2.01 -14.93
C PHE A 298 8.45 -3.41 -15.54
N VAL A 299 9.40 -4.20 -15.03
CA VAL A 299 9.73 -5.53 -15.56
C VAL A 299 8.57 -6.50 -15.34
N LYS A 300 8.30 -7.32 -16.38
CA LYS A 300 7.51 -8.53 -16.26
C LYS A 300 8.46 -9.73 -16.17
N PHE A 301 8.47 -10.38 -15.02
CA PHE A 301 9.34 -11.52 -14.77
C PHE A 301 8.77 -12.81 -15.35
N GLY A 302 9.64 -13.66 -15.90
CA GLY A 302 9.31 -15.02 -16.31
C GLY A 302 9.33 -16.03 -15.16
N SER A 303 9.96 -15.69 -14.02
CA SER A 303 9.99 -16.57 -12.84
C SER A 303 10.35 -15.82 -11.54
N VAL A 304 10.02 -16.43 -10.40
CA VAL A 304 10.49 -15.98 -9.07
C VAL A 304 12.01 -15.89 -8.99
N ARG A 305 12.72 -16.87 -9.59
CA ARG A 305 14.19 -16.91 -9.60
C ARG A 305 14.77 -15.68 -10.28
N GLU A 306 14.23 -15.30 -11.42
CA GLU A 306 14.66 -14.13 -12.18
C GLU A 306 14.40 -12.83 -11.43
N CYS A 307 13.25 -12.71 -10.77
CA CYS A 307 12.93 -11.60 -9.88
C CYS A 307 13.97 -11.45 -8.76
N VAL A 308 14.22 -12.53 -8.01
CA VAL A 308 15.16 -12.51 -6.87
C VAL A 308 16.58 -12.19 -7.33
N ILE A 309 17.06 -12.82 -8.42
CA ILE A 309 18.39 -12.53 -8.97
C ILE A 309 18.51 -11.07 -9.39
N SER A 310 17.48 -10.51 -10.01
CA SER A 310 17.48 -9.11 -10.44
C SER A 310 17.55 -8.16 -9.25
N SER A 311 16.74 -8.39 -8.21
CA SER A 311 16.78 -7.57 -6.98
C SER A 311 18.12 -7.68 -6.24
N ILE A 312 18.71 -8.87 -6.15
CA ILE A 312 20.05 -9.08 -5.54
C ILE A 312 21.14 -8.38 -6.35
N ARG A 313 21.12 -8.50 -7.68
CA ARG A 313 22.09 -7.83 -8.54
C ARG A 313 22.03 -6.32 -8.33
N ARG A 314 20.83 -5.76 -8.26
CA ARG A 314 20.66 -4.33 -8.04
C ARG A 314 21.11 -3.88 -6.64
N SER A 315 20.93 -4.71 -5.61
CA SER A 315 21.41 -4.39 -4.25
C SER A 315 22.94 -4.44 -4.11
N ILE A 316 23.66 -5.04 -5.05
CA ILE A 316 25.13 -4.96 -5.11
C ILE A 316 25.65 -3.90 -6.11
N CYS A 317 24.75 -3.24 -6.87
CA CYS A 317 25.13 -2.21 -7.85
C CYS A 317 24.88 -0.79 -7.35
N TYR A 318 23.74 -0.52 -6.73
CA TYR A 318 23.24 0.85 -6.55
C TYR A 318 23.32 1.44 -5.14
N PRO A 319 22.86 0.75 -4.08
CA PRO A 319 22.65 1.39 -2.78
C PRO A 319 23.99 1.69 -2.08
N LEU A 320 23.89 2.28 -0.88
CA LEU A 320 25.02 2.61 -0.02
C LEU A 320 25.91 1.39 0.26
N TYR A 321 25.31 0.29 0.75
CA TYR A 321 26.01 -0.95 1.07
C TYR A 321 25.87 -2.01 -0.02
N ARG A 322 26.92 -2.26 -0.77
CA ARG A 322 26.96 -3.18 -1.91
C ARG A 322 27.58 -4.51 -1.50
N ASN A 323 26.83 -5.28 -0.71
CA ASN A 323 27.34 -6.52 -0.12
C ASN A 323 26.40 -7.72 -0.38
N LEU A 324 26.97 -8.83 -0.86
CA LEU A 324 26.21 -10.04 -1.16
C LEU A 324 25.66 -10.72 0.11
N CYS A 325 26.39 -10.73 1.22
CA CYS A 325 25.91 -11.30 2.48
C CYS A 325 24.70 -10.52 3.02
N LEU A 326 24.71 -9.19 2.93
CA LEU A 326 23.55 -8.36 3.24
C LEU A 326 22.38 -8.69 2.31
N SER A 327 22.61 -8.76 1.00
CA SER A 327 21.57 -9.10 0.02
C SER A 327 20.91 -10.47 0.29
N LEU A 328 21.72 -11.48 0.63
CA LEU A 328 21.23 -12.80 1.02
C LEU A 328 20.54 -12.79 2.39
N ARG A 329 20.91 -11.89 3.29
CA ARG A 329 20.19 -11.69 4.56
C ARG A 329 18.79 -11.15 4.30
N ILE A 330 18.64 -10.14 3.43
CA ILE A 330 17.32 -9.61 3.03
C ILE A 330 16.44 -10.72 2.42
N LEU A 331 17.01 -11.58 1.58
CA LEU A 331 16.26 -12.71 1.03
C LEU A 331 15.77 -13.68 2.13
N LYS A 332 16.57 -13.92 3.18
CA LYS A 332 16.15 -14.76 4.32
C LYS A 332 15.00 -14.11 5.09
N ASP A 333 15.04 -12.80 5.28
CA ASP A 333 13.98 -12.04 5.95
C ASP A 333 12.67 -12.13 5.15
N LEU A 334 12.75 -11.95 3.82
CA LEU A 334 11.62 -12.11 2.92
C LEU A 334 11.03 -13.52 3.00
N LEU A 335 11.86 -14.56 3.01
CA LEU A 335 11.40 -15.94 3.17
C LEU A 335 10.70 -16.17 4.52
N GLN A 336 11.19 -15.55 5.59
CA GLN A 336 10.56 -15.63 6.91
C GLN A 336 9.15 -15.00 6.89
N ILE A 337 8.98 -13.84 6.25
CA ILE A 337 7.67 -13.20 6.06
C ILE A 337 6.73 -14.11 5.28
N LEU A 338 7.18 -14.62 4.12
CA LEU A 338 6.35 -15.47 3.27
C LEU A 338 5.96 -16.79 3.96
N SER A 339 6.84 -17.35 4.79
CA SER A 339 6.58 -18.57 5.56
C SER A 339 5.61 -18.31 6.72
N SER A 340 5.64 -17.11 7.30
CA SER A 340 4.70 -16.72 8.36
C SER A 340 3.29 -16.45 7.83
N ALA A 341 3.17 -16.09 6.55
CA ALA A 341 1.92 -15.80 5.88
C ALA A 341 1.07 -17.06 5.55
N HIS A 342 1.26 -18.17 6.28
CA HIS A 342 0.47 -19.37 6.06
C HIS A 342 -1.03 -19.13 6.30
N PRO A 343 -1.89 -19.76 5.48
CA PRO A 343 -3.29 -19.42 5.38
C PRO A 343 -4.00 -19.85 6.65
N THR A 344 -4.71 -18.91 7.26
CA THR A 344 -5.86 -19.23 8.10
C THR A 344 -6.89 -19.92 7.21
N THR A 345 -6.73 -21.23 7.04
CA THR A 345 -7.77 -22.14 6.53
C THR A 345 -8.92 -22.26 7.52
#